data_AF-A0A6P7Z1Q4-F1
#
_entry.id   AF-A0A6P7Z1Q4-F1
#
_cell.length_a   1.000
_cell.length_b   1.000
_cell.length_c   1.000
_cell.angle_alpha   90.00
_cell.angle_beta   90.00
_cell.angle_gamma   90.00
#
_symmetry.space_group_name_H-M   'P 1'
#
loop_
_entity.id
_entity.type
_entity.pdbx_description
1 polymer ?
#
loop_
_entity_poly.entity_id
_entity_poly.type
_entity_poly.pdbx_seq_one_letter_code
_entity_poly.pdbx_strand_id
1 'polypeptide(L)'
;MDFPMAKCAIFSLLGQVSPRELPKLIEWLKTTNDFDEYLWENNDVILQNIAEDLRSCMPMDAVLESEHRAIEKMKQKPEPTVHVDAFLYSDDLVDALCEEGKMSRHYCVSCGSHQIAPLAFLSHSFSRVELKFLYQHVLPDLTGKILIDTGSRLGAILFGGYLYSSAARLQGVEINADFCRLQEMILRKYNFADRIQVVHADVCTQASLLQAADVIVLNNVFEYFLEEAEQCRAWIYISSNVRKKGTFLVTVPSLEESLHSLETGIDLSQWVKEVQLDYNVYLGKETDEDALSHIHLYQVL
;
A
#
# COMPACT_ATOMS: atom_id res chain seq x y z
N MET A 1 -18.24 -23.63 -7.41
CA MET A 1 -18.90 -23.18 -8.66
C MET A 1 -17.97 -22.16 -9.27
N ASP A 2 -17.71 -22.21 -10.58
CA ASP A 2 -16.89 -21.18 -11.23
C ASP A 2 -17.71 -19.91 -11.52
N PHE A 3 -17.03 -18.82 -11.90
CA PHE A 3 -17.68 -17.53 -12.14
C PHE A 3 -18.78 -17.58 -13.23
N PRO A 4 -18.57 -18.23 -14.40
CA PRO A 4 -19.63 -18.37 -15.40
C PRO A 4 -20.88 -19.09 -14.88
N MET A 5 -20.69 -20.21 -14.17
CA MET A 5 -21.82 -20.95 -13.58
C MET A 5 -22.54 -20.14 -12.50
N ALA A 6 -21.80 -19.42 -11.65
CA ALA A 6 -22.37 -18.54 -10.63
C ALA A 6 -23.20 -17.42 -11.24
N LYS A 7 -22.68 -16.79 -12.30
CA LYS A 7 -23.41 -15.78 -13.08
C LYS A 7 -24.72 -16.35 -13.64
N CYS A 8 -24.69 -17.54 -14.24
CA CYS A 8 -25.89 -18.21 -14.74
C CYS A 8 -26.91 -18.51 -13.61
N ALA A 9 -26.45 -18.98 -12.46
CA ALA A 9 -27.30 -19.24 -11.30
C ALA A 9 -27.98 -17.95 -10.79
N ILE A 10 -27.24 -16.85 -10.70
CA ILE A 10 -27.78 -15.54 -10.32
C ILE A 10 -28.85 -15.08 -11.33
N PHE A 11 -28.59 -15.17 -12.63
CA PHE A 11 -29.61 -14.81 -13.64
C PHE A 11 -30.87 -15.68 -13.55
N SER A 12 -30.71 -16.98 -13.28
CA SER A 12 -31.84 -17.88 -13.07
C SER A 12 -32.66 -17.50 -11.84
N LEU A 13 -31.99 -17.12 -10.73
CA LEU A 13 -32.64 -16.64 -9.53
C LEU A 13 -33.39 -15.33 -9.78
N LEU A 14 -32.74 -14.35 -10.42
CA LEU A 14 -33.34 -13.07 -10.79
C LEU A 14 -34.56 -13.24 -11.70
N GLY A 15 -34.53 -14.22 -12.61
CA GLY A 15 -35.66 -14.55 -13.48
C GLY A 15 -36.88 -15.15 -12.76
N GLN A 16 -36.72 -15.63 -11.52
CA GLN A 16 -37.80 -16.16 -10.69
C GLN A 16 -38.44 -15.08 -9.79
N VAL A 17 -37.83 -13.90 -9.70
CA VAL A 17 -38.32 -12.80 -8.86
C VAL A 17 -39.45 -12.06 -9.57
N SER A 18 -40.49 -11.71 -8.81
CA SER A 18 -41.61 -10.91 -9.33
C SER A 18 -41.11 -9.63 -10.00
N PRO A 19 -41.63 -9.25 -11.19
CA PRO A 19 -41.21 -8.02 -11.89
C PRO A 19 -41.32 -6.74 -11.06
N ARG A 20 -42.20 -6.72 -10.04
CA ARG A 20 -42.37 -5.57 -9.14
C ARG A 20 -41.26 -5.44 -8.09
N GLU A 21 -40.65 -6.55 -7.69
CA GLU A 21 -39.58 -6.55 -6.67
C GLU A 21 -38.18 -6.59 -7.29
N LEU A 22 -38.08 -6.99 -8.57
CA LEU A 22 -36.80 -7.09 -9.28
C LEU A 22 -35.96 -5.79 -9.24
N PRO A 23 -36.51 -4.58 -9.43
CA PRO A 23 -35.72 -3.35 -9.32
C PRO A 23 -35.11 -3.15 -7.93
N LYS A 24 -35.87 -3.44 -6.86
CA LYS A 24 -35.37 -3.32 -5.48
C LYS A 24 -34.28 -4.33 -5.18
N LEU A 25 -34.43 -5.56 -5.67
CA LEU A 25 -33.42 -6.60 -5.49
C LEU A 25 -32.12 -6.25 -6.25
N ILE A 26 -32.22 -5.74 -7.48
CA ILE A 26 -31.06 -5.30 -8.24
C ILE A 26 -30.35 -4.15 -7.53
N GLU A 27 -31.11 -3.20 -6.98
CA GLU A 27 -30.53 -2.10 -6.23
C GLU A 27 -29.82 -2.59 -4.97
N TRP A 28 -30.44 -3.50 -4.20
CA TRP A 28 -29.80 -4.13 -3.05
C TRP A 28 -28.53 -4.90 -3.45
N LEU A 29 -28.55 -5.69 -4.53
CA LEU A 29 -27.37 -6.42 -5.02
C LEU A 29 -26.20 -5.50 -5.40
N LYS A 30 -26.49 -4.25 -5.82
CA LYS A 30 -25.47 -3.26 -6.19
C LYS A 30 -24.91 -2.48 -5.00
N THR A 31 -25.67 -2.38 -3.92
CA THR A 31 -25.39 -1.43 -2.82
C THR A 31 -25.16 -2.11 -1.48
N THR A 32 -25.42 -3.41 -1.37
CA THR A 32 -25.22 -4.14 -0.12
C THR A 32 -23.74 -4.45 0.12
N ASN A 33 -23.34 -4.30 1.38
CA ASN A 33 -22.03 -4.74 1.89
C ASN A 33 -22.13 -6.12 2.57
N ASP A 34 -23.30 -6.75 2.61
CA ASP A 34 -23.51 -8.06 3.24
C ASP A 34 -22.63 -9.16 2.59
N PHE A 35 -22.18 -8.93 1.35
CA PHE A 35 -21.31 -9.86 0.64
C PHE A 35 -19.84 -9.81 1.07
N ASP A 36 -19.43 -8.78 1.80
CA ASP A 36 -18.04 -8.61 2.24
C ASP A 36 -17.61 -9.72 3.20
N GLU A 37 -18.55 -10.30 3.94
CA GLU A 37 -18.30 -11.46 4.80
C GLU A 37 -17.72 -12.66 4.02
N TYR A 38 -18.02 -12.76 2.72
CA TYR A 38 -17.51 -13.81 1.85
C TYR A 38 -16.13 -13.48 1.24
N LEU A 39 -15.68 -12.23 1.34
CA LEU A 39 -14.36 -11.77 0.87
C LEU A 39 -13.29 -11.83 1.97
N TRP A 40 -13.71 -12.06 3.21
CA TRP A 40 -12.83 -12.09 4.37
C TRP A 40 -12.21 -13.47 4.55
N GLU A 41 -10.88 -13.55 4.40
CA GLU A 41 -10.11 -14.77 4.55
C GLU A 41 -9.33 -14.79 5.87
N ASN A 42 -8.85 -15.97 6.27
CA ASN A 42 -7.98 -16.10 7.44
C ASN A 42 -6.73 -15.22 7.35
N ASN A 43 -6.24 -14.98 6.13
CA ASN A 43 -5.11 -14.11 5.87
C ASN A 43 -5.41 -12.65 6.24
N ASP A 44 -6.64 -12.16 6.02
CA ASP A 44 -7.06 -10.81 6.43
C ASP A 44 -7.05 -10.66 7.95
N VAL A 45 -7.50 -11.69 8.66
CA VAL A 45 -7.47 -11.71 10.13
C VAL A 45 -6.03 -11.64 10.63
N ILE A 46 -5.11 -12.40 10.03
CA ILE A 46 -3.69 -12.38 10.42
C ILE A 46 -3.11 -10.99 10.16
N LEU A 47 -3.36 -10.41 8.99
CA LEU A 47 -2.84 -9.09 8.62
C LEU A 47 -3.39 -7.98 9.54
N GLN A 48 -4.68 -8.06 9.91
CA GLN A 48 -5.29 -7.17 10.90
C GLN A 48 -4.62 -7.29 12.27
N ASN A 49 -4.36 -8.51 12.75
CA ASN A 49 -3.67 -8.69 14.03
C ASN A 49 -2.24 -8.13 14.01
N ILE A 50 -1.54 -8.23 12.88
CA ILE A 50 -0.22 -7.61 12.70
C ILE A 50 -0.31 -6.09 12.82
N ALA A 51 -1.31 -5.47 12.18
CA ALA A 51 -1.56 -4.04 12.28
C ALA A 51 -1.84 -3.62 13.73
N GLU A 52 -2.64 -4.39 14.48
CA GLU A 52 -2.93 -4.15 15.90
C GLU A 52 -1.66 -4.25 16.77
N ASP A 53 -0.84 -5.27 16.55
CA ASP A 53 0.43 -5.45 17.27
C ASP A 53 1.38 -4.28 17.05
N LEU A 54 1.55 -3.85 15.79
CA LEU A 54 2.39 -2.70 15.46
C LEU A 54 1.83 -1.42 16.05
N ARG A 55 0.52 -1.20 15.95
CA ARG A 55 -0.15 -0.03 16.53
C ARG A 55 0.10 0.08 18.03
N SER A 56 0.14 -1.04 18.75
CA SER A 56 0.44 -1.05 20.19
C SER A 56 1.87 -0.60 20.54
N CYS A 57 2.78 -0.63 19.56
CA CYS A 57 4.17 -0.21 19.69
C CYS A 57 4.46 1.18 19.09
N MET A 58 3.46 1.79 18.45
CA MET A 58 3.61 3.04 17.71
C MET A 58 2.87 4.20 18.41
N PRO A 59 3.35 5.44 18.25
CA PRO A 59 2.55 6.60 18.60
C PRO A 59 1.27 6.66 17.73
N MET A 60 0.28 7.43 18.18
CA MET A 60 -1.03 7.48 17.50
C MET A 60 -0.94 7.98 16.06
N ASP A 61 -0.07 8.94 15.80
CA ASP A 61 0.23 9.45 14.46
C ASP A 61 1.06 8.47 13.63
N ALA A 62 1.51 7.35 14.19
CA ALA A 62 2.34 6.33 13.53
C ALA A 62 3.64 6.88 12.92
N VAL A 63 4.20 7.95 13.51
CA VAL A 63 5.50 8.51 13.11
C VAL A 63 6.49 8.36 14.25
N LEU A 64 7.60 7.65 14.01
CA LEU A 64 8.63 7.49 15.05
C LEU A 64 9.46 8.77 15.19
N GLU A 65 9.95 9.05 16.40
CA GLU A 65 10.84 10.20 16.63
C GLU A 65 12.09 10.13 15.76
N SER A 66 12.57 8.93 15.43
CA SER A 66 13.72 8.71 14.54
C SER A 66 13.47 9.08 13.08
N GLU A 67 12.24 9.39 12.68
CA GLU A 67 11.88 9.86 11.34
C GLU A 67 11.95 11.38 11.21
N HIS A 68 13.01 11.99 11.73
CA HIS A 68 13.16 13.45 11.85
C HIS A 68 12.84 14.21 10.55
N ARG A 69 13.32 13.71 9.40
CA ARG A 69 13.13 14.37 8.09
C ARG A 69 11.67 14.36 7.62
N ALA A 70 10.98 13.23 7.78
CA ALA A 70 9.56 13.13 7.43
C ALA A 70 8.73 14.10 8.28
N ILE A 71 9.03 14.15 9.58
CA ILE A 71 8.40 15.10 10.52
C ILE A 71 8.64 16.55 10.09
N GLU A 72 9.87 16.90 9.70
CA GLU A 72 10.22 18.26 9.25
C GLU A 72 9.50 18.65 7.96
N LYS A 73 9.46 17.77 6.96
CA LYS A 73 8.78 18.03 5.69
C LYS A 73 7.27 18.13 5.85
N MET A 74 6.67 17.31 6.71
CA MET A 74 5.24 17.43 7.03
C MET A 74 4.90 18.80 7.64
N LYS A 75 5.75 19.33 8.53
CA LYS A 75 5.55 20.67 9.14
C LYS A 75 5.67 21.82 8.14
N GLN A 76 6.30 21.58 6.99
CA GLN A 76 6.46 22.58 5.92
C GLN A 76 5.28 22.60 4.95
N LYS A 77 4.31 21.67 5.06
CA LYS A 77 3.13 21.66 4.18
C LYS A 77 2.30 22.93 4.43
N PRO A 78 1.80 23.58 3.36
CA PRO A 78 1.01 24.81 3.48
C PRO A 78 -0.37 24.55 4.09
N GLU A 79 -0.90 23.34 3.92
CA GLU A 79 -2.18 22.92 4.46
C GLU A 79 -1.98 22.04 5.72
N PRO A 80 -2.81 22.21 6.76
CA PRO A 80 -2.78 21.36 7.94
C PRO A 80 -2.95 19.88 7.57
N THR A 81 -1.87 19.12 7.74
CA THR A 81 -1.77 17.71 7.33
C THR A 81 -1.48 16.84 8.56
N VAL A 82 -2.19 15.73 8.70
CA VAL A 82 -1.99 14.74 9.77
C VAL A 82 -1.54 13.42 9.14
N HIS A 83 -0.54 12.77 9.73
CA HIS A 83 -0.17 11.42 9.31
C HIS A 83 -1.09 10.41 10.00
N VAL A 84 -1.68 9.54 9.18
CA VAL A 84 -2.45 8.39 9.63
C VAL A 84 -2.04 7.23 8.75
N ASP A 85 -1.38 6.25 9.34
CA ASP A 85 -0.87 5.11 8.60
C ASP A 85 -2.02 4.18 8.17
N ALA A 86 -2.24 4.07 6.86
CA ALA A 86 -3.35 3.32 6.29
C ALA A 86 -3.25 1.80 6.52
N PHE A 87 -2.07 1.28 6.85
CA PHE A 87 -1.93 -0.12 7.26
C PHE A 87 -2.44 -0.33 8.68
N LEU A 88 -2.12 0.59 9.60
CA LEU A 88 -2.46 0.49 11.02
C LEU A 88 -3.91 0.87 11.33
N TYR A 89 -4.48 1.78 10.56
CA TYR A 89 -5.81 2.36 10.76
C TYR A 89 -6.66 2.23 9.51
N SER A 90 -7.75 1.45 9.58
CA SER A 90 -8.81 1.52 8.57
C SER A 90 -9.70 2.73 8.76
N ASP A 91 -10.47 3.06 7.73
CA ASP A 91 -11.46 4.13 7.79
C ASP A 91 -12.47 3.93 8.93
N ASP A 92 -12.97 2.70 9.10
CA ASP A 92 -13.85 2.34 10.23
C ASP A 92 -13.20 2.65 11.59
N LEU A 93 -11.89 2.37 11.73
CA LEU A 93 -11.16 2.62 12.97
C LEU A 93 -10.89 4.11 13.17
N VAL A 94 -10.57 4.85 12.10
CA VAL A 94 -10.44 6.31 12.14
C VAL A 94 -11.75 6.96 12.56
N ASP A 95 -12.88 6.50 12.03
CA ASP A 95 -14.20 7.01 12.38
C ASP A 95 -14.53 6.74 13.85
N ALA A 96 -14.29 5.53 14.35
CA ALA A 96 -14.46 5.22 15.77
C ALA A 96 -13.57 6.10 16.67
N LEU A 97 -12.31 6.35 16.29
CA LEU A 97 -11.41 7.24 17.04
C LEU A 97 -11.87 8.70 16.99
N CYS A 98 -12.50 9.13 15.90
CA CYS A 98 -13.13 10.44 15.80
C CYS A 98 -14.37 10.56 16.69
N GLU A 99 -15.23 9.56 16.73
CA GLU A 99 -16.40 9.52 17.62
C GLU A 99 -15.99 9.53 19.10
N GLU A 100 -14.88 8.87 19.45
CA GLU A 100 -14.30 8.88 20.78
C GLU A 100 -13.56 10.19 21.13
N GLY A 101 -13.40 11.11 20.18
CA GLY A 101 -12.67 12.37 20.36
C GLY A 101 -11.16 12.22 20.48
N LYS A 102 -10.60 11.07 20.07
CA LYS A 102 -9.16 10.79 20.06
C LYS A 102 -8.46 11.25 18.78
N MET A 103 -9.20 11.37 17.69
CA MET A 103 -8.74 11.89 16.40
C MET A 103 -9.74 12.91 15.85
N SER A 104 -9.31 13.75 14.90
CA SER A 104 -10.22 14.64 14.17
C SER A 104 -9.91 14.60 12.68
N ARG A 105 -10.95 14.55 11.84
CA ARG A 105 -10.85 14.76 10.39
C ARG A 105 -10.84 16.25 10.00
N HIS A 106 -11.05 17.15 10.96
CA HIS A 106 -11.20 18.58 10.73
C HIS A 106 -10.37 19.41 11.71
N TYR A 107 -10.01 20.62 11.31
CA TYR A 107 -9.38 21.61 12.18
C TYR A 107 -10.18 22.91 12.18
N CYS A 108 -10.07 23.68 13.27
CA CYS A 108 -10.67 25.01 13.33
C CYS A 108 -9.83 26.01 12.53
N VAL A 109 -10.43 26.70 11.57
CA VAL A 109 -9.77 27.76 10.79
C VAL A 109 -9.34 28.92 11.70
N SER A 110 -10.11 29.14 12.76
CA SER A 110 -9.75 30.01 13.89
C SER A 110 -9.99 29.25 15.19
N CYS A 111 -8.97 29.10 16.04
CA CYS A 111 -9.04 28.29 17.25
C CYS A 111 -10.18 28.76 18.17
N GLY A 112 -11.05 27.83 18.59
CA GLY A 112 -12.24 28.12 19.40
C GLY A 112 -13.46 28.60 18.61
N SER A 113 -13.39 28.66 17.27
CA SER A 113 -14.55 28.92 16.42
C SER A 113 -15.26 27.61 16.00
N HIS A 114 -16.48 27.74 15.47
CA HIS A 114 -17.19 26.64 14.79
C HIS A 114 -16.88 26.59 13.28
N GLN A 115 -15.96 27.43 12.78
CA GLN A 115 -15.53 27.39 11.40
C GLN A 115 -14.44 26.33 11.27
N ILE A 116 -14.82 25.19 10.71
CA ILE A 116 -13.92 24.05 10.50
C ILE A 116 -13.62 23.85 9.02
N ALA A 117 -12.43 23.30 8.75
CA ALA A 117 -11.98 22.85 7.43
C ALA A 117 -11.41 21.43 7.55
N PRO A 118 -11.45 20.61 6.48
CA PRO A 118 -10.92 19.26 6.50
C PRO A 118 -9.39 19.27 6.68
N LEU A 119 -8.88 18.29 7.42
CA LEU A 119 -7.44 18.00 7.49
C LEU A 119 -7.04 17.15 6.29
N ALA A 120 -5.85 17.39 5.74
CA ALA A 120 -5.25 16.46 4.78
C ALA A 120 -4.70 15.24 5.54
N PHE A 121 -5.00 14.03 5.07
CA PHE A 121 -4.47 12.79 5.64
C PHE A 121 -3.33 12.29 4.75
N LEU A 122 -2.21 11.94 5.37
CA LEU A 122 -1.04 11.40 4.69
C LEU A 122 -0.71 10.01 5.24
N SER A 123 -0.57 9.04 4.33
CA SER A 123 -0.02 7.72 4.65
C SER A 123 1.23 7.46 3.80
N HIS A 124 2.19 6.75 4.39
CA HIS A 124 3.35 6.21 3.67
C HIS A 124 3.30 4.68 3.57
N SER A 125 2.22 4.07 4.01
CA SER A 125 2.00 2.62 3.96
C SER A 125 0.79 2.32 3.10
N PHE A 126 0.82 1.17 2.43
CA PHE A 126 -0.37 0.60 1.81
C PHE A 126 -1.39 0.18 2.87
N SER A 127 -2.66 0.46 2.63
CA SER A 127 -3.77 -0.12 3.35
C SER A 127 -3.87 -1.62 3.10
N ARG A 128 -4.64 -2.31 3.96
CA ARG A 128 -4.88 -3.75 3.80
C ARG A 128 -5.61 -4.08 2.49
N VAL A 129 -6.48 -3.18 2.03
CA VAL A 129 -7.20 -3.30 0.75
C VAL A 129 -6.23 -3.11 -0.43
N GLU A 130 -5.35 -2.11 -0.37
CA GLU A 130 -4.34 -1.89 -1.40
C GLU A 130 -3.34 -3.06 -1.49
N LEU A 131 -2.97 -3.67 -0.35
CA LEU A 131 -2.16 -4.89 -0.34
C LEU A 131 -2.87 -6.07 -1.03
N LYS A 132 -4.17 -6.25 -0.80
CA LYS A 132 -4.96 -7.27 -1.52
C LYS A 132 -4.99 -6.97 -3.02
N PHE A 133 -5.27 -5.73 -3.41
CA PHE A 133 -5.23 -5.32 -4.80
C PHE A 133 -3.88 -5.65 -5.45
N LEU A 134 -2.79 -5.24 -4.80
CA LEU A 134 -1.43 -5.45 -5.28
C LEU A 134 -1.13 -6.93 -5.55
N TYR A 135 -1.44 -7.81 -4.61
CA TYR A 135 -1.06 -9.23 -4.72
C TYR A 135 -2.06 -10.10 -5.49
N GLN A 136 -3.34 -9.72 -5.53
CA GLN A 136 -4.39 -10.54 -6.16
C GLN A 136 -4.78 -10.05 -7.56
N HIS A 137 -4.56 -8.78 -7.88
CA HIS A 137 -5.00 -8.17 -9.13
C HIS A 137 -3.88 -7.51 -9.95
N VAL A 138 -2.82 -7.00 -9.31
CA VAL A 138 -1.73 -6.30 -10.01
C VAL A 138 -0.57 -7.24 -10.36
N LEU A 139 -0.03 -7.95 -9.37
CA LEU A 139 1.15 -8.79 -9.55
C LEU A 139 0.80 -10.16 -10.16
N PRO A 140 1.67 -10.72 -11.02
CA PRO A 140 1.50 -12.08 -11.51
C PRO A 140 1.83 -13.12 -10.41
N ASP A 141 1.67 -14.41 -10.72
CA ASP A 141 2.14 -15.49 -9.83
C ASP A 141 3.63 -15.32 -9.52
N LEU A 142 3.94 -15.30 -8.22
CA LEU A 142 5.29 -15.06 -7.70
C LEU A 142 6.02 -16.36 -7.33
N THR A 143 5.52 -17.52 -7.75
CA THR A 143 6.18 -18.81 -7.46
C THR A 143 7.63 -18.79 -7.94
N GLY A 144 8.58 -19.00 -7.00
CA GLY A 144 10.01 -18.98 -7.31
C GLY A 144 10.62 -17.59 -7.51
N LYS A 145 9.85 -16.51 -7.29
CA LYS A 145 10.26 -15.11 -7.52
C LYS A 145 10.76 -14.42 -6.26
N ILE A 146 11.59 -13.40 -6.47
CA ILE A 146 12.12 -12.52 -5.43
C ILE A 146 11.45 -11.16 -5.55
N LEU A 147 10.80 -10.72 -4.47
CA LEU A 147 10.24 -9.38 -4.34
C LEU A 147 11.07 -8.56 -3.36
N ILE A 148 11.38 -7.32 -3.74
CA ILE A 148 12.04 -6.34 -2.89
C ILE A 148 11.08 -5.21 -2.57
N ASP A 149 10.96 -4.87 -1.30
CA ASP A 149 10.28 -3.69 -0.81
C ASP A 149 11.34 -2.64 -0.40
N THR A 150 11.33 -1.49 -1.07
CA THR A 150 12.32 -0.43 -0.85
C THR A 150 11.74 0.62 0.10
N GLY A 151 12.41 0.84 1.23
CA GLY A 151 11.88 1.70 2.30
C GLY A 151 10.73 1.00 3.04
N SER A 152 10.97 -0.23 3.50
CA SER A 152 9.87 -1.11 3.95
C SER A 152 9.12 -0.64 5.20
N ARG A 153 9.59 0.40 5.93
CA ARG A 153 8.92 1.01 7.09
C ARG A 153 8.34 -0.02 8.06
N LEU A 154 7.01 -0.17 8.13
CA LEU A 154 6.34 -1.08 9.05
C LEU A 154 6.30 -2.53 8.54
N GLY A 155 6.68 -2.79 7.29
CA GLY A 155 6.72 -4.10 6.66
C GLY A 155 5.41 -4.54 6.01
N ALA A 156 4.45 -3.62 5.81
CA ALA A 156 3.11 -3.91 5.30
C ALA A 156 3.13 -4.74 4.00
N ILE A 157 3.97 -4.35 3.03
CA ILE A 157 4.16 -5.06 1.75
C ILE A 157 4.70 -6.47 2.00
N LEU A 158 5.69 -6.63 2.88
CA LEU A 158 6.27 -7.94 3.18
C LEU A 158 5.26 -8.90 3.81
N PHE A 159 4.45 -8.41 4.75
CA PHE A 159 3.43 -9.23 5.42
C PHE A 159 2.29 -9.59 4.47
N GLY A 160 1.81 -8.62 3.68
CA GLY A 160 0.85 -8.86 2.62
C GLY A 160 1.38 -9.88 1.61
N GLY A 161 2.63 -9.75 1.18
CA GLY A 161 3.26 -10.66 0.23
C GLY A 161 3.42 -12.07 0.78
N TYR A 162 3.67 -12.22 2.08
CA TYR A 162 3.72 -13.54 2.70
C TYR A 162 2.33 -14.19 2.70
N LEU A 163 1.29 -13.44 3.04
CA LEU A 163 -0.06 -14.00 3.17
C LEU A 163 -0.75 -14.23 1.83
N TYR A 164 -0.55 -13.34 0.86
CA TYR A 164 -1.29 -13.32 -0.40
C TYR A 164 -0.49 -13.83 -1.61
N SER A 165 0.78 -14.19 -1.45
CA SER A 165 1.60 -14.65 -2.58
C SER A 165 2.45 -15.88 -2.29
N SER A 166 2.81 -16.53 -3.39
CA SER A 166 3.73 -17.66 -3.50
C SER A 166 5.21 -17.22 -3.65
N ALA A 167 5.52 -15.94 -3.43
CA ALA A 167 6.88 -15.41 -3.54
C ALA A 167 7.87 -16.29 -2.76
N ALA A 168 8.97 -16.66 -3.41
CA ALA A 168 9.98 -17.51 -2.78
C ALA A 168 10.77 -16.73 -1.72
N ARG A 169 11.02 -15.44 -1.97
CA ARG A 169 11.68 -14.53 -1.03
C ARG A 169 11.05 -13.14 -1.09
N LEU A 170 10.82 -12.57 0.08
CA LEU A 170 10.34 -11.21 0.30
C LEU A 170 11.42 -10.46 1.07
N GLN A 171 11.97 -9.39 0.50
CA GLN A 171 13.11 -8.70 1.09
C GLN A 171 12.80 -7.22 1.29
N GLY A 172 12.73 -6.77 2.54
CA GLY A 172 12.58 -5.35 2.87
C GLY A 172 13.94 -4.70 3.07
N VAL A 173 14.18 -3.58 2.39
CA VAL A 173 15.35 -2.72 2.64
C VAL A 173 14.88 -1.48 3.37
N GLU A 174 15.39 -1.25 4.58
CA GLU A 174 14.98 -0.13 5.42
C GLU A 174 16.23 0.51 6.07
N ILE A 175 16.29 1.84 6.06
CA ILE A 175 17.44 2.59 6.58
C ILE A 175 17.28 2.89 8.08
N ASN A 176 16.06 2.93 8.59
CA ASN A 176 15.76 3.19 9.98
C ASN A 176 15.74 1.88 10.79
N ALA A 177 16.71 1.75 11.68
CA ALA A 177 16.85 0.59 12.56
C ALA A 177 15.61 0.32 13.45
N ASP A 178 14.84 1.35 13.83
CA ASP A 178 13.65 1.19 14.67
C ASP A 178 12.56 0.43 13.93
N PHE A 179 12.35 0.79 12.67
CA PHE A 179 11.45 0.07 11.77
C PHE A 179 11.91 -1.34 11.50
N CYS A 180 13.21 -1.56 11.27
CA CYS A 180 13.74 -2.93 11.15
C CYS A 180 13.43 -3.77 12.40
N ARG A 181 13.56 -3.20 13.60
CA ARG A 181 13.24 -3.88 14.86
C ARG A 181 11.76 -4.22 14.99
N LEU A 182 10.87 -3.32 14.60
CA LEU A 182 9.43 -3.57 14.57
C LEU A 182 9.07 -4.69 13.58
N GLN A 183 9.64 -4.66 12.37
CA GLN A 183 9.45 -5.72 11.39
C GLN A 183 9.95 -7.07 11.93
N GLU A 184 11.16 -7.13 12.49
CA GLU A 184 11.72 -8.35 13.08
C GLU A 184 10.88 -8.91 14.24
N MET A 185 10.26 -8.05 15.06
CA MET A 185 9.34 -8.45 16.12
C MET A 185 8.14 -9.21 15.52
N ILE A 186 7.53 -8.68 14.46
CA ILE A 186 6.42 -9.34 13.75
C ILE A 186 6.88 -10.66 13.12
N LEU A 187 8.05 -10.67 12.45
CA LEU A 187 8.58 -11.89 11.85
C LEU A 187 8.74 -13.03 12.86
N ARG A 188 9.20 -12.71 14.08
CA ARG A 188 9.34 -13.69 15.17
C ARG A 188 7.98 -14.14 15.69
N LYS A 189 7.04 -13.22 15.90
CA LYS A 189 5.72 -13.52 16.46
C LYS A 189 4.89 -14.41 15.53
N TYR A 190 4.94 -14.16 14.23
CA TYR A 190 4.14 -14.86 13.21
C TYR A 190 4.91 -15.97 12.47
N ASN A 191 6.20 -16.14 12.77
CA ASN A 191 7.07 -17.13 12.15
C ASN A 191 7.15 -16.99 10.61
N PHE A 192 7.37 -15.76 10.14
CA PHE A 192 7.48 -15.44 8.70
C PHE A 192 8.93 -15.39 8.17
N ALA A 193 9.90 -15.69 9.04
CA ALA A 193 11.33 -15.59 8.72
C ALA A 193 11.84 -16.67 7.74
N ASP A 194 11.00 -17.62 7.35
CA ASP A 194 11.29 -18.63 6.33
C ASP A 194 11.29 -18.03 4.90
N ARG A 195 10.53 -16.96 4.67
CA ARG A 195 10.48 -16.25 3.37
C ARG A 195 10.77 -14.76 3.44
N ILE A 196 10.51 -14.10 4.57
CA ILE A 196 10.78 -12.67 4.73
C ILE A 196 12.18 -12.44 5.30
N GLN A 197 12.91 -11.50 4.71
CA GLN A 197 14.17 -10.98 5.23
C GLN A 197 14.12 -9.45 5.29
N VAL A 198 14.51 -8.88 6.44
CA VAL A 198 14.68 -7.43 6.61
C VAL A 198 16.17 -7.11 6.55
N VAL A 199 16.53 -6.12 5.74
CA VAL A 199 17.90 -5.66 5.53
C VAL A 199 17.99 -4.22 5.99
N HIS A 200 18.65 -4.00 7.14
CA HIS A 200 18.95 -2.66 7.64
C HIS A 200 20.08 -2.04 6.80
N ALA A 201 19.72 -1.30 5.76
CA ALA A 201 20.67 -0.70 4.82
C ALA A 201 20.03 0.44 4.02
N ASP A 202 20.87 1.30 3.45
CA ASP A 202 20.48 2.18 2.36
C ASP A 202 20.36 1.37 1.05
N VAL A 203 19.22 1.45 0.37
CA VAL A 203 19.00 0.77 -0.93
C VAL A 203 20.05 1.15 -1.96
N CYS A 204 20.63 2.35 -1.88
CA CYS A 204 21.72 2.83 -2.74
C CYS A 204 23.05 2.11 -2.50
N THR A 205 23.09 1.13 -1.59
CA THR A 205 24.23 0.24 -1.36
C THR A 205 23.93 -1.20 -1.74
N GLN A 206 22.70 -1.51 -2.16
CA GLN A 206 22.18 -2.87 -2.35
C GLN A 206 22.03 -3.25 -3.83
N ALA A 207 23.06 -2.98 -4.66
CA ALA A 207 23.03 -3.27 -6.10
C ALA A 207 22.68 -4.73 -6.40
N SER A 208 23.29 -5.67 -5.67
CA SER A 208 23.07 -7.10 -5.88
C SER A 208 21.63 -7.53 -5.61
N LEU A 209 20.94 -6.89 -4.64
CA LEU A 209 19.53 -7.17 -4.39
C LEU A 209 18.69 -6.65 -5.57
N LEU A 210 18.85 -5.38 -5.94
CA LEU A 210 18.11 -4.76 -7.04
C LEU A 210 18.29 -5.51 -8.37
N GLN A 211 19.50 -5.97 -8.67
CA GLN A 211 19.82 -6.71 -9.89
C GLN A 211 19.22 -8.13 -9.90
N ALA A 212 19.01 -8.74 -8.74
CA ALA A 212 18.45 -10.09 -8.63
C ALA A 212 16.92 -10.13 -8.67
N ALA A 213 16.26 -9.04 -8.28
CA ALA A 213 14.82 -8.95 -8.08
C ALA A 213 14.00 -9.33 -9.31
N ASP A 214 12.83 -9.92 -9.08
CA ASP A 214 11.79 -10.09 -10.10
C ASP A 214 10.70 -9.02 -9.97
N VAL A 215 10.48 -8.52 -8.76
CA VAL A 215 9.55 -7.42 -8.45
C VAL A 215 10.25 -6.46 -7.48
N ILE A 216 10.12 -5.15 -7.70
CA ILE A 216 10.58 -4.12 -6.78
C ILE A 216 9.42 -3.16 -6.52
N VAL A 217 9.09 -2.97 -5.25
CA VAL A 217 8.05 -2.03 -4.80
C VAL A 217 8.73 -0.77 -4.26
N LEU A 218 8.27 0.39 -4.74
CA LEU A 218 8.71 1.73 -4.41
C LEU A 218 7.48 2.55 -4.00
N ASN A 219 7.01 2.36 -2.77
CA ASN A 219 5.85 3.07 -2.24
C ASN A 219 6.30 4.31 -1.45
N ASN A 220 6.10 5.49 -2.03
CA ASN A 220 6.33 6.79 -1.40
C ASN A 220 7.72 6.94 -0.73
N VAL A 221 8.74 6.34 -1.33
CA VAL A 221 9.98 6.02 -0.59
C VAL A 221 10.97 7.19 -0.43
N PHE A 222 10.88 8.24 -1.24
CA PHE A 222 11.93 9.28 -1.27
C PHE A 222 11.47 10.68 -0.92
N GLU A 223 10.30 11.14 -1.41
CA GLU A 223 9.89 12.55 -1.33
C GLU A 223 9.94 13.08 0.11
N TYR A 224 9.48 12.28 1.08
CA TYR A 224 9.40 12.67 2.49
C TYR A 224 10.67 12.38 3.30
N PHE A 225 11.58 11.58 2.76
CA PHE A 225 12.71 11.03 3.52
C PHE A 225 14.06 11.60 3.08
N LEU A 226 14.15 12.12 1.85
CA LEU A 226 15.40 12.56 1.22
C LEU A 226 15.29 13.99 0.67
N GLU A 227 16.39 14.73 0.66
CA GLU A 227 16.50 16.00 -0.08
C GLU A 227 16.51 15.75 -1.59
N GLU A 228 16.13 16.73 -2.38
CA GLU A 228 16.04 16.62 -3.85
C GLU A 228 17.30 16.00 -4.49
N ALA A 229 18.49 16.45 -4.08
CA ALA A 229 19.75 15.90 -4.59
C ALA A 229 19.99 14.43 -4.17
N GLU A 230 19.50 14.02 -2.99
CA GLU A 230 19.53 12.63 -2.53
C GLU A 230 18.51 11.78 -3.32
N GLN A 231 17.31 12.30 -3.58
CA GLN A 231 16.30 11.65 -4.42
C GLN A 231 16.83 11.40 -5.84
N CYS A 232 17.45 12.42 -6.46
CA CYS A 232 18.09 12.27 -7.78
C CYS A 232 19.11 11.13 -7.78
N ARG A 233 19.99 11.08 -6.77
CA ARG A 233 20.99 10.01 -6.66
C ARG A 233 20.35 8.64 -6.48
N ALA A 234 19.32 8.53 -5.65
CA ALA A 234 18.61 7.27 -5.40
C ALA A 234 17.95 6.75 -6.68
N TRP A 235 17.22 7.59 -7.41
CA TRP A 235 16.59 7.22 -8.67
C TRP A 235 17.59 6.84 -9.76
N ILE A 236 18.69 7.59 -9.89
CA ILE A 236 19.78 7.25 -10.83
C ILE A 236 20.38 5.90 -10.46
N TYR A 237 20.62 5.65 -9.17
CA TYR A 237 21.17 4.39 -8.69
C TYR A 237 20.23 3.22 -8.95
N ILE A 238 18.95 3.35 -8.61
CA ILE A 238 17.93 2.32 -8.82
C ILE A 238 17.80 2.01 -10.30
N SER A 239 17.57 3.02 -11.13
CA SER A 239 17.46 2.79 -12.58
C SER A 239 18.71 2.08 -13.09
N SER A 240 19.91 2.54 -12.75
CA SER A 240 21.17 1.92 -13.18
C SER A 240 21.34 0.45 -12.79
N ASN A 241 20.74 0.02 -11.68
CA ASN A 241 20.86 -1.36 -11.18
C ASN A 241 19.66 -2.26 -11.53
N VAL A 242 18.50 -1.70 -11.82
CA VAL A 242 17.31 -2.46 -12.21
C VAL A 242 17.26 -2.56 -13.74
N ARG A 243 18.04 -3.51 -14.26
CA ARG A 243 18.20 -3.75 -15.72
C ARG A 243 17.78 -5.14 -16.17
N LYS A 244 17.36 -6.00 -15.25
CA LYS A 244 16.88 -7.34 -15.58
C LYS A 244 15.55 -7.23 -16.34
N LYS A 245 15.59 -7.55 -17.63
CA LYS A 245 14.42 -7.53 -18.51
C LYS A 245 13.29 -8.38 -17.92
N GLY A 246 12.07 -7.82 -17.94
CA GLY A 246 10.88 -8.48 -17.41
C GLY A 246 10.69 -8.34 -15.90
N THR A 247 11.63 -7.72 -15.17
CA THR A 247 11.40 -7.31 -13.77
C THR A 247 10.24 -6.31 -13.73
N PHE A 248 9.39 -6.45 -12.71
CA PHE A 248 8.30 -5.52 -12.46
C PHE A 248 8.70 -4.45 -11.43
N LEU A 249 8.30 -3.21 -11.68
CA LEU A 249 8.35 -2.12 -10.73
C LEU A 249 6.92 -1.76 -10.35
N VAL A 250 6.64 -1.74 -9.05
CA VAL A 250 5.40 -1.19 -8.50
C VAL A 250 5.74 0.14 -7.87
N THR A 251 5.08 1.21 -8.29
CA THR A 251 5.35 2.55 -7.76
C THR A 251 4.08 3.25 -7.32
N VAL A 252 4.22 4.00 -6.23
CA VAL A 252 3.20 4.94 -5.74
C VAL A 252 3.95 6.19 -5.29
N PRO A 253 3.79 7.35 -5.96
CA PRO A 253 3.00 7.58 -7.17
C PRO A 253 3.64 6.98 -8.44
N SER A 254 3.13 7.35 -9.62
CA SER A 254 3.75 7.00 -10.92
C SER A 254 5.24 7.39 -10.98
N LEU A 255 6.00 6.71 -11.85
CA LEU A 255 7.39 7.09 -12.14
C LEU A 255 7.47 8.49 -12.75
N GLU A 256 6.51 8.83 -13.61
CA GLU A 256 6.38 10.15 -14.20
C GLU A 256 6.27 11.24 -13.13
N GLU A 257 5.36 11.08 -12.17
CA GLU A 257 5.20 12.02 -11.05
C GLU A 257 6.43 12.06 -10.15
N SER A 258 6.96 10.87 -9.80
CA SER A 258 8.12 10.74 -8.92
C SER A 258 9.40 11.38 -9.47
N LEU A 259 9.52 11.47 -10.80
CA LEU A 259 10.70 11.99 -11.48
C LEU A 259 10.49 13.41 -12.05
N HIS A 260 9.25 13.90 -12.12
CA HIS A 260 8.90 15.14 -12.82
C HIS A 260 9.72 16.36 -12.37
N SER A 261 9.94 16.51 -11.07
CA SER A 261 10.70 17.63 -10.49
C SER A 261 12.20 17.36 -10.37
N LEU A 262 12.69 16.18 -10.76
CA LEU A 262 14.05 15.73 -10.49
C LEU A 262 14.90 15.69 -11.77
N GLU A 263 16.06 16.36 -11.74
CA GLU A 263 17.04 16.34 -12.83
C GLU A 263 17.84 15.03 -12.88
N THR A 264 17.15 13.91 -13.10
CA THR A 264 17.74 12.56 -13.09
C THR A 264 18.35 12.13 -14.42
N GLY A 265 17.88 12.72 -15.53
CA GLY A 265 18.25 12.30 -16.88
C GLY A 265 17.78 10.90 -17.27
N ILE A 266 16.84 10.31 -16.51
CA ILE A 266 16.30 8.98 -16.77
C ILE A 266 15.27 9.08 -17.91
N ASP A 267 15.53 8.35 -19.00
CA ASP A 267 14.55 8.17 -20.07
C ASP A 267 13.67 6.94 -19.77
N LEU A 268 12.46 7.19 -19.27
CA LEU A 268 11.50 6.14 -18.94
C LEU A 268 11.18 5.25 -20.15
N SER A 269 11.11 5.83 -21.36
CA SER A 269 10.78 5.08 -22.59
C SER A 269 11.83 4.05 -22.99
N GLN A 270 13.07 4.23 -22.51
CA GLN A 270 14.19 3.31 -22.74
C GLN A 270 14.40 2.34 -21.58
N TRP A 271 13.79 2.59 -20.42
CA TRP A 271 13.98 1.77 -19.22
C TRP A 271 12.79 0.83 -18.98
N VAL A 272 11.57 1.33 -19.07
CA VAL A 272 10.37 0.63 -18.64
C VAL A 272 9.20 0.86 -19.59
N LYS A 273 8.22 -0.02 -19.49
CA LYS A 273 6.91 0.14 -20.10
C LYS A 273 5.83 -0.04 -19.03
N GLU A 274 4.93 0.93 -18.92
CA GLU A 274 3.78 0.82 -18.03
C GLU A 274 2.83 -0.29 -18.50
N VAL A 275 2.31 -1.04 -17.53
CA VAL A 275 1.31 -2.10 -17.71
C VAL A 275 -0.03 -1.52 -17.30
N GLN A 276 -1.01 -1.62 -18.19
CA GLN A 276 -2.37 -1.17 -17.91
C GLN A 276 -3.03 -2.09 -16.87
N LEU A 277 -3.51 -1.49 -15.79
CA LEU A 277 -4.20 -2.17 -14.70
C LEU A 277 -5.71 -1.95 -14.80
N ASP A 278 -6.47 -2.89 -14.24
CA ASP A 278 -7.91 -2.73 -14.04
C ASP A 278 -8.16 -2.31 -12.60
N TYR A 279 -8.57 -1.06 -12.42
CA TYR A 279 -8.90 -0.49 -11.11
C TYR A 279 -10.35 -0.74 -10.71
N ASN A 280 -11.21 -1.23 -11.64
CA ASN A 280 -12.62 -1.50 -11.38
C ASN A 280 -12.82 -2.86 -10.69
N VAL A 281 -12.17 -3.03 -9.54
CA VAL A 281 -12.25 -4.26 -8.73
C VAL A 281 -13.04 -4.00 -7.45
N TYR A 282 -13.71 -5.02 -6.94
CA TYR A 282 -14.40 -4.95 -5.65
C TYR A 282 -13.67 -5.81 -4.63
N LEU A 283 -13.08 -5.17 -3.62
CA LEU A 283 -12.31 -5.80 -2.54
C LEU A 283 -12.99 -5.67 -1.17
N GLY A 284 -14.25 -5.25 -1.17
CA GLY A 284 -15.06 -4.96 0.01
C GLY A 284 -15.42 -3.48 0.12
N LYS A 285 -16.24 -3.12 1.10
CA LYS A 285 -16.72 -1.74 1.33
C LYS A 285 -15.64 -0.68 1.51
N GLU A 286 -14.43 -1.07 1.95
CA GLU A 286 -13.27 -0.18 2.13
C GLU A 286 -12.49 0.03 0.81
N THR A 287 -13.01 -0.43 -0.33
CA THR A 287 -12.38 -0.20 -1.63
C THR A 287 -12.52 1.25 -2.05
N ASP A 288 -11.39 1.94 -2.18
CA ASP A 288 -11.29 3.28 -2.74
C ASP A 288 -10.57 3.22 -4.09
N GLU A 289 -11.33 3.37 -5.19
CA GLU A 289 -10.80 3.32 -6.56
C GLU A 289 -9.78 4.44 -6.81
N ASP A 290 -9.98 5.62 -6.21
CA ASP A 290 -9.05 6.75 -6.36
C ASP A 290 -7.70 6.38 -5.70
N ALA A 291 -7.72 5.79 -4.51
CA ALA A 291 -6.51 5.29 -3.85
C ALA A 291 -5.80 4.20 -4.68
N LEU A 292 -6.56 3.23 -5.21
CA LEU A 292 -6.00 2.16 -6.05
C LEU A 292 -5.37 2.71 -7.35
N SER A 293 -5.93 3.80 -7.91
CA SER A 293 -5.46 4.41 -9.15
C SER A 293 -4.05 5.01 -9.06
N HIS A 294 -3.56 5.27 -7.85
CA HIS A 294 -2.19 5.72 -7.59
C HIS A 294 -1.15 4.59 -7.63
N ILE A 295 -1.58 3.33 -7.80
CA ILE A 295 -0.71 2.16 -7.85
C ILE A 295 -0.37 1.84 -9.29
N HIS A 296 0.88 2.08 -9.67
CA HIS A 296 1.35 1.84 -11.03
C HIS A 296 2.24 0.60 -11.12
N LEU A 297 2.10 -0.13 -12.23
CA LEU A 297 2.94 -1.28 -12.55
C LEU A 297 3.71 -1.01 -13.84
N TYR A 298 5.02 -1.21 -13.80
CA TYR A 298 5.89 -1.11 -14.96
C TYR A 298 6.67 -2.40 -15.15
N GLN A 299 7.01 -2.70 -16.39
CA GLN A 299 7.90 -3.79 -16.75
C GLN A 299 9.18 -3.26 -17.37
N VAL A 300 10.34 -3.73 -16.90
CA VAL A 300 11.67 -3.36 -17.41
C VAL A 300 11.89 -3.95 -18.81
N LEU A 301 12.37 -3.11 -19.73
CA LEU A 301 12.54 -3.39 -21.17
C LEU A 301 13.74 -4.29 -21.51
#